data_AF-A0A942HGR6-F1
#
_entry.id   AF-A0A942HGR6-F1
#
_cell.length_a   1.000
_cell.length_b   1.000
_cell.length_c   1.000
_cell.angle_alpha   90.00
_cell.angle_beta   90.00
_cell.angle_gamma   90.00
#
_symmetry.space_group_name_H-M   'P 1'
#
loop_
_entity.id
_entity.type
_entity.pdbx_description
1 polymer ?
#
loop_
_entity_poly.entity_id
_entity_poly.type
_entity_poly.pdbx_seq_one_letter_code
_entity_poly.pdbx_strand_id
1 'polypeptide(L)'
;MNSKAIVRTAAMLAALCLSVPVFAKPFVKTISITQPAKVGQVTLKAGAYQLSIDGNKVTVQRGKDQVAQSEGRWEDRSAKSDYDAVLLGENGQVKEVRFAGQKRVFVFSE
;
A
#
# COMPACT_ATOMS: atom_id res chain seq x y z
N MET A 1 43.84 -31.50 -20.20
CA MET A 1 42.79 -30.45 -20.16
C MET A 1 41.53 -31.09 -19.57
N ASN A 2 41.29 -30.91 -18.26
CA ASN A 2 40.30 -31.68 -17.51
C ASN A 2 38.93 -30.98 -17.51
N SER A 3 38.04 -31.43 -18.39
CA SER A 3 36.72 -30.85 -18.70
C SER A 3 35.69 -30.90 -17.56
N LYS A 4 36.03 -31.43 -16.37
CA LYS A 4 35.10 -31.61 -15.25
C LYS A 4 35.02 -30.43 -14.28
N ALA A 5 36.00 -29.52 -14.30
CA ALA A 5 36.02 -28.36 -13.39
C ALA A 5 35.08 -27.23 -13.85
N ILE A 6 34.91 -27.05 -15.15
CA ILE A 6 34.13 -25.94 -15.72
C ILE A 6 32.61 -26.14 -15.53
N VAL A 7 32.14 -27.39 -15.50
CA VAL A 7 30.71 -27.71 -15.40
C VAL A 7 30.17 -27.49 -13.98
N ARG A 8 31.01 -27.58 -12.93
CA ARG A 8 30.58 -27.39 -11.54
C ARG A 8 30.42 -25.93 -11.14
N THR A 9 31.13 -25.01 -11.79
CA THR A 9 31.08 -23.57 -11.45
C THR A 9 29.91 -22.85 -12.14
N ALA A 10 29.38 -23.40 -13.24
CA ALA A 10 28.23 -22.82 -13.95
C ALA A 10 26.89 -22.99 -13.21
N ALA A 11 26.75 -24.00 -12.35
CA ALA A 11 25.51 -24.26 -11.62
C ALA A 11 25.26 -23.26 -10.45
N MET A 12 26.31 -22.65 -9.90
CA MET A 12 26.18 -21.71 -8.77
C MET A 12 25.75 -20.30 -9.20
N LEU A 13 25.98 -19.91 -10.46
CA LEU A 13 25.65 -18.57 -10.96
C LEU A 13 24.17 -18.44 -11.41
N ALA A 14 23.47 -19.56 -11.64
CA ALA A 14 22.06 -19.58 -12.01
C ALA A 14 21.10 -19.37 -10.81
N ALA A 15 21.59 -19.47 -9.57
CA ALA A 15 20.75 -19.41 -8.37
C ALA A 15 20.53 -17.99 -7.80
N LEU A 16 21.24 -16.96 -8.27
CA LEU A 16 21.11 -15.59 -7.75
C LEU A 16 20.09 -14.70 -8.50
N CYS A 17 19.46 -15.18 -9.57
CA CYS A 17 18.54 -14.35 -10.35
C CYS A 17 17.11 -14.25 -9.78
N LEU A 18 16.79 -14.93 -8.67
CA LEU A 18 15.42 -15.04 -8.17
C LEU A 18 15.05 -14.12 -7.00
N SER A 19 15.96 -13.26 -6.53
CA SER A 19 15.68 -12.34 -5.42
C SER A 19 15.66 -10.88 -5.84
N VAL A 20 15.17 -10.56 -7.05
CA VAL A 20 14.72 -9.19 -7.30
C VAL A 20 13.41 -9.01 -6.52
N PRO A 21 13.37 -8.13 -5.50
CA PRO A 21 12.09 -7.79 -4.89
C PRO A 21 11.21 -7.26 -6.00
N VAL A 22 10.09 -7.95 -6.25
CA VAL A 22 9.04 -7.44 -7.14
C VAL A 22 8.49 -6.20 -6.45
N PHE A 23 9.03 -5.04 -6.79
CA PHE A 23 8.42 -3.76 -6.49
C PHE A 23 7.09 -3.72 -7.24
N ALA A 24 6.03 -4.19 -6.59
CA ALA A 24 4.68 -4.05 -7.10
C ALA A 24 4.43 -2.55 -7.31
N LYS A 25 3.79 -2.19 -8.44
CA LYS A 25 3.43 -0.79 -8.69
C LYS A 25 2.60 -0.27 -7.50
N PRO A 26 2.91 0.92 -6.96
CA PRO A 26 2.12 1.51 -5.89
C PRO A 26 0.64 1.52 -6.27
N PHE A 27 -0.21 1.11 -5.34
CA PHE A 27 -1.64 1.16 -5.53
C PHE A 27 -2.13 2.58 -5.30
N VAL A 28 -2.54 3.25 -6.39
CA VAL A 28 -2.96 4.65 -6.34
C VAL A 28 -4.47 4.78 -6.54
N LYS A 29 -5.16 5.38 -5.56
CA LYS A 29 -6.60 5.65 -5.63
C LYS A 29 -6.93 7.00 -5.01
N THR A 30 -7.90 7.69 -5.61
CA THR A 30 -8.46 8.91 -5.03
C THR A 30 -9.59 8.52 -4.08
N ILE A 31 -9.55 9.06 -2.86
CA ILE A 31 -10.61 8.92 -1.86
C ILE A 31 -11.17 10.29 -1.51
N SER A 32 -12.43 10.32 -1.10
CA SER A 32 -13.06 11.51 -0.55
C SER A 32 -13.24 11.33 0.95
N ILE A 33 -12.68 12.25 1.72
CA ILE A 33 -12.87 12.32 3.16
C ILE A 33 -13.97 13.37 3.41
N THR A 34 -15.09 12.95 4.01
CA THR A 34 -16.27 13.80 4.20
C THR A 34 -16.18 14.72 5.41
N GLN A 35 -15.31 14.41 6.36
CA GLN A 35 -15.10 15.16 7.61
C GLN A 35 -13.59 15.21 7.95
N PRO A 36 -13.15 16.07 8.88
CA PRO A 36 -11.76 16.04 9.33
C PRO A 36 -11.37 14.64 9.83
N ALA A 37 -10.21 14.15 9.38
CA ALA A 37 -9.73 12.81 9.71
C ALA A 37 -8.24 12.84 10.03
N LYS A 38 -7.82 12.09 11.04
CA LYS A 38 -6.43 12.00 11.44
C LYS A 38 -5.74 10.86 10.69
N VAL A 39 -4.60 11.18 10.09
CA VAL A 39 -3.68 10.23 9.44
C VAL A 39 -2.29 10.47 10.02
N GLY A 40 -1.83 9.55 10.84
CA GLY A 40 -0.61 9.60 11.63
C GLY A 40 -0.69 10.73 12.65
N GLN A 41 0.22 11.69 12.54
CA GLN A 41 0.22 12.90 13.37
C GLN A 41 -0.51 14.08 12.72
N VAL A 42 -1.03 13.92 11.49
CA VAL A 42 -1.60 15.01 10.71
C VAL A 42 -3.13 14.90 10.70
N THR A 43 -3.80 16.03 10.96
CA THR A 43 -5.26 16.13 10.76
C THR A 43 -5.54 16.64 9.35
N LEU A 44 -6.13 15.79 8.52
CA LEU A 44 -6.61 16.13 7.19
C LEU A 44 -7.98 16.78 7.28
N LYS A 45 -8.23 17.79 6.45
CA LYS A 45 -9.53 18.43 6.31
C LYS A 45 -10.43 17.57 5.41
N ALA A 46 -11.73 17.82 5.43
CA ALA A 46 -12.62 17.23 4.44
C ALA A 46 -12.17 17.60 3.00
N GLY A 47 -12.31 16.68 2.06
CA GLY A 47 -11.97 16.87 0.66
C GLY A 47 -11.45 15.60 -0.03
N ALA A 48 -11.06 15.75 -1.30
CA ALA A 48 -10.47 14.69 -2.09
C ALA A 48 -8.96 14.59 -1.88
N TYR A 49 -8.47 13.36 -1.76
CA TYR A 49 -7.06 13.04 -1.58
C TYR A 49 -6.67 11.83 -2.41
N GLN A 50 -5.45 11.81 -2.90
CA GLN A 50 -4.87 10.65 -3.55
C GLN A 50 -4.10 9.84 -2.50
N LEU A 51 -4.45 8.57 -2.37
CA LEU A 51 -3.67 7.59 -1.62
C LEU A 51 -2.74 6.86 -2.58
N SER A 52 -1.47 6.82 -2.24
CA SER A 52 -0.47 5.96 -2.86
C SER A 52 0.01 4.96 -1.82
N ILE A 53 -0.29 3.68 -2.05
CA ILE A 53 0.04 2.58 -1.14
C ILE A 53 1.17 1.77 -1.76
N ASP A 54 2.32 1.76 -1.09
CA ASP A 54 3.48 0.97 -1.47
C ASP A 54 3.80 -0.03 -0.35
N GLY A 55 3.41 -1.29 -0.54
CA GLY A 55 3.49 -2.31 0.49
C GLY A 55 2.67 -1.95 1.74
N ASN A 56 3.37 -1.65 2.84
CA ASN A 56 2.81 -1.24 4.13
C ASN A 56 2.73 0.28 4.30
N LYS A 57 3.31 1.05 3.39
CA LYS A 57 3.40 2.51 3.50
C LYS A 57 2.28 3.17 2.71
N VAL A 58 1.53 4.06 3.37
CA VAL A 58 0.55 4.93 2.75
C VAL A 58 1.10 6.35 2.67
N THR A 59 0.99 6.94 1.49
CA THR A 59 1.23 8.36 1.26
C THR A 59 -0.07 9.02 0.86
N VAL A 60 -0.43 10.09 1.56
CA VAL A 60 -1.62 10.90 1.24
C VAL A 60 -1.16 12.16 0.53
N GLN A 61 -1.74 12.43 -0.62
CA GLN A 61 -1.43 13.58 -1.46
C GLN A 61 -2.68 14.42 -1.72
N ARG A 62 -2.50 15.73 -1.77
CA ARG A 62 -3.50 16.68 -2.25
C ARG A 62 -2.91 17.43 -3.43
N GLY A 63 -3.36 17.11 -4.64
CA GLY A 63 -2.73 17.61 -5.86
C GLY A 63 -1.31 17.04 -5.99
N LYS A 64 -0.30 17.92 -6.00
CA LYS A 64 1.12 17.53 -6.11
C LYS A 64 1.82 17.39 -4.76
N ASP A 65 1.17 17.84 -3.68
CA ASP A 65 1.79 17.92 -2.36
C ASP A 65 1.48 16.67 -1.55
N GLN A 66 2.52 16.07 -0.98
CA GLN A 66 2.38 15.05 0.06
C GLN A 66 1.98 15.75 1.37
N VAL A 67 0.79 15.42 1.87
CA VAL A 67 0.20 16.06 3.07
C VAL A 67 0.29 15.18 4.31
N ALA A 68 0.33 13.86 4.14
CA ALA A 68 0.51 12.92 5.25
C ALA A 68 1.19 11.64 4.78
N GLN A 69 1.76 10.92 5.73
CA GLN A 69 2.30 9.59 5.55
C GLN A 69 1.88 8.75 6.75
N SER A 70 1.46 7.52 6.50
CA SER A 70 1.11 6.56 7.55
C SER A 70 1.53 5.16 7.13
N GLU A 71 1.39 4.22 8.04
CA GLU A 71 1.65 2.81 7.80
C GLU A 71 0.37 2.00 8.00
N GLY A 72 0.34 0.82 7.41
CA GLY A 72 -0.81 -0.05 7.47
C GLY A 72 -0.53 -1.39 6.81
N ARG A 73 -1.60 -2.14 6.62
CA ARG A 73 -1.56 -3.48 6.02
C ARG A 73 -2.77 -3.73 5.15
N TRP A 74 -2.58 -4.57 4.15
CA TRP A 74 -3.68 -5.10 3.37
C TRP A 74 -4.38 -6.21 4.14
N GLU A 75 -5.70 -6.13 4.24
CA GLU A 75 -6.54 -7.20 4.78
C GLU A 75 -7.55 -7.62 3.72
N ASP A 76 -7.62 -8.92 3.47
CA ASP A 76 -8.65 -9.49 2.62
C ASP A 76 -10.00 -9.52 3.36
N ARG A 77 -11.06 -9.35 2.58
CA ARG A 77 -12.45 -9.41 3.00
C ARG A 77 -13.16 -10.51 2.21
N SER A 78 -14.22 -11.04 2.81
CA SER A 78 -15.03 -12.11 2.21
C SER A 78 -15.75 -11.67 0.93
N ALA A 79 -16.08 -10.37 0.82
CA ALA A 79 -16.77 -9.77 -0.31
C ALA A 79 -16.01 -8.57 -0.88
N LYS A 80 -16.33 -8.22 -2.13
CA LYS A 80 -15.84 -6.97 -2.75
C LYS A 80 -16.55 -5.78 -2.11
N SER A 81 -15.85 -4.66 -1.99
CA SER A 81 -16.49 -3.40 -1.61
C SER A 81 -17.26 -2.82 -2.79
N ASP A 82 -18.49 -2.39 -2.58
CA ASP A 82 -19.32 -1.78 -3.64
C ASP A 82 -18.90 -0.35 -3.96
N TYR A 83 -18.39 0.37 -2.95
CA TYR A 83 -17.99 1.78 -3.03
C TYR A 83 -16.65 2.02 -2.34
N ASP A 84 -15.99 3.11 -2.73
CA ASP A 84 -14.84 3.64 -2.01
C ASP A 84 -15.33 4.20 -0.67
N ALA A 85 -14.74 3.76 0.45
CA ALA A 85 -15.16 4.16 1.78
C ALA A 85 -13.97 4.41 2.70
N VAL A 86 -14.06 5.45 3.53
CA VAL A 86 -13.09 5.74 4.58
C VAL A 86 -13.78 5.51 5.91
N LEU A 87 -13.31 4.54 6.69
CA LEU A 87 -13.83 4.28 8.02
C LEU A 87 -12.97 5.00 9.04
N LEU A 88 -13.63 5.79 9.88
CA LEU A 88 -13.02 6.53 10.96
C LEU A 88 -13.21 5.78 12.27
N GLY A 89 -12.19 5.83 13.13
CA GLY A 89 -12.27 5.39 14.52
C GLY A 89 -12.94 6.42 15.42
N GLU A 90 -13.08 6.07 16.70
CA GLU A 90 -13.77 6.89 17.71
C GLU A 90 -13.14 8.28 17.90
N ASN A 91 -11.83 8.42 17.68
CA ASN A 91 -11.09 9.67 17.80
C ASN A 91 -10.91 10.39 16.45
N GLY A 92 -11.65 9.98 15.42
CA GLY A 92 -11.55 10.54 14.07
C GLY A 92 -10.30 10.13 13.30
N GLN A 93 -9.54 9.14 13.78
CA GLN A 93 -8.43 8.54 13.04
C GLN A 93 -8.92 7.67 11.90
N VAL A 94 -8.21 7.68 10.77
CA VAL A 94 -8.53 6.78 9.66
C VAL A 94 -8.14 5.37 10.07
N LYS A 95 -9.12 4.48 10.20
CA LYS A 95 -8.90 3.09 10.60
C LYS A 95 -8.69 2.19 9.39
N GLU A 96 -9.56 2.32 8.41
CA GLU A 96 -9.44 1.54 7.18
C GLU A 96 -10.01 2.29 5.97
N VAL A 97 -9.48 1.95 4.80
CA VAL A 97 -9.97 2.43 3.51
C VAL A 97 -10.35 1.24 2.65
N ARG A 98 -11.58 1.28 2.17
CA ARG A 98 -12.17 0.31 1.26
C ARG A 98 -12.15 0.88 -0.15
N PHE A 99 -11.87 0.01 -1.12
CA PHE A 99 -11.78 0.38 -2.51
C PHE A 99 -12.84 -0.37 -3.33
N ALA A 100 -13.64 0.37 -4.10
CA ALA A 100 -14.69 -0.18 -4.94
C ALA A 100 -14.15 -1.27 -5.87
N GLY A 101 -14.87 -2.39 -5.95
CA GLY A 101 -14.51 -3.56 -6.74
C GLY A 101 -13.36 -4.40 -6.19
N GLN A 102 -12.74 -4.01 -5.07
CA GLN A 102 -11.66 -4.76 -4.42
C GLN A 102 -12.17 -5.62 -3.28
N LYS A 103 -11.63 -6.83 -3.16
CA LYS A 103 -11.83 -7.72 -2.00
C LYS A 103 -10.89 -7.40 -0.84
N ARG A 104 -9.91 -6.54 -1.04
CA ARG A 104 -8.92 -6.16 -0.03
C ARG A 104 -9.13 -4.71 0.39
N VAL A 105 -8.90 -4.45 1.66
CA VAL A 105 -8.95 -3.11 2.26
C VAL A 105 -7.58 -2.78 2.83
N PHE A 106 -7.28 -1.50 2.96
CA PHE A 106 -6.06 -1.06 3.63
C PHE A 106 -6.41 -0.59 5.04
N VAL A 107 -5.87 -1.27 6.05
CA VAL A 107 -6.07 -0.96 7.46
C VAL A 107 -4.85 -0.22 7.97
N PHE A 108 -5.05 0.96 8.54
CA PHE A 108 -3.98 1.80 9.05
C PHE A 108 -3.56 1.33 10.44
N SER A 109 -2.29 1.50 10.78
CA SER A 109 -1.68 1.02 12.04
C SER A 109 -1.79 2.02 13.21
N GLU A 110 -2.74 2.96 13.16
CA GLU A 110 -2.84 4.11 14.10
C GLU A 110 -3.51 3.80 15.43
#